data_AF-A0A246J875-F1
#
_entry.id   AF-A0A246J875-F1
#
_cell.length_a   1.000
_cell.length_b   1.000
_cell.length_c   1.000
_cell.angle_alpha   90.00
_cell.angle_beta   90.00
_cell.angle_gamma   90.00
#
_symmetry.space_group_name_H-M   'P 1'
#
loop_
_entity.id
_entity.type
_entity.pdbx_description
1 polymer ?
#
loop_
_entity_poly.entity_id
_entity_poly.type
_entity_poly.pdbx_seq_one_letter_code
_entity_poly.pdbx_strand_id
1 'polypeptide(L)'
;MTLTTYGTKIDVRQVEPRERHALIFNTFKSLGPGESMELVNDHDPRPLRTQFDAQLSGRFSWDYVESGPTTWRVLITKLGGHANGQCCGSCGGA
;
A
#
# COMPACT_ATOMS: atom_id res chain seq x y z
N MET A 1 20.05 -13.13 -0.09
CA MET A 1 19.54 -12.37 -1.25
C MET A 1 18.03 -12.33 -1.13
N THR A 2 17.44 -11.24 -0.65
CA THR A 2 15.98 -11.08 -0.67
C THR A 2 15.60 -10.72 -2.10
N LEU A 3 15.04 -11.68 -2.83
CA LEU A 3 14.43 -11.41 -4.12
C LEU A 3 13.21 -10.54 -3.84
N THR A 4 13.26 -9.26 -4.23
CA THR A 4 12.08 -8.40 -4.23
C THR A 4 11.12 -8.96 -5.27
N THR A 5 10.19 -9.81 -4.86
CA THR A 5 9.12 -10.30 -5.73
C THR A 5 8.31 -9.09 -6.13
N TYR A 6 8.35 -8.72 -7.41
CA TYR A 6 7.46 -7.72 -8.00
C TYR A 6 6.04 -8.28 -7.97
N GLY A 7 5.36 -8.06 -6.83
CA GLY A 7 3.98 -8.41 -6.65
C GLY A 7 3.09 -7.56 -7.56
N THR A 8 2.06 -8.21 -8.05
CA THR A 8 0.85 -7.71 -8.72
C THR A 8 0.87 -6.25 -9.19
N LYS A 9 0.87 -6.06 -10.52
CA LYS A 9 0.61 -4.76 -11.16
C LYS A 9 -0.90 -4.56 -11.37
N ILE A 10 -1.41 -3.40 -10.95
CA ILE A 10 -2.80 -2.98 -11.13
C ILE A 10 -2.83 -1.71 -11.97
N ASP A 11 -3.46 -1.80 -13.14
CA ASP A 11 -3.77 -0.65 -13.98
C ASP A 11 -5.22 -0.22 -13.75
N VAL A 12 -5.41 0.85 -12.98
CA VAL A 12 -6.76 1.33 -12.64
C VAL A 12 -7.39 2.15 -13.76
N ARG A 13 -6.65 2.48 -14.82
CA ARG A 13 -7.20 3.17 -16.00
C ARG A 13 -8.19 2.29 -16.76
N GLN A 14 -8.06 0.97 -16.62
CA GLN A 14 -8.95 -0.03 -17.22
C GLN A 14 -10.07 -0.47 -16.27
N VAL A 15 -10.11 0.08 -15.03
CA VAL A 15 -11.05 -0.32 -13.99
C VAL A 15 -12.07 0.79 -13.79
N GLU A 16 -13.34 0.39 -13.63
CA GLU A 16 -14.45 1.30 -13.34
C GLU A 16 -14.16 2.14 -12.08
N PRO A 17 -14.39 3.48 -12.10
CA PRO A 17 -14.05 4.37 -10.97
C PRO A 17 -14.56 3.91 -9.61
N ARG A 18 -15.76 3.32 -9.58
CA ARG A 18 -16.40 2.79 -8.37
C ARG A 18 -15.68 1.55 -7.79
N GLU A 19 -14.99 0.78 -8.63
CA GLU A 19 -14.32 -0.46 -8.24
C GLU A 19 -12.83 -0.25 -7.93
N ARG A 20 -12.21 0.83 -8.44
CA ARG A 20 -10.76 1.12 -8.28
C ARG A 20 -10.31 1.00 -6.83
N HIS A 21 -10.99 1.70 -5.92
CA HIS A 21 -10.62 1.70 -4.50
C HIS A 21 -10.71 0.29 -3.91
N ALA A 22 -11.85 -0.39 -4.10
CA ALA A 22 -12.06 -1.73 -3.57
C ALA A 22 -11.00 -2.72 -4.08
N LEU A 23 -10.70 -2.67 -5.37
CA LEU A 23 -9.68 -3.52 -5.99
C LEU A 23 -8.30 -3.28 -5.39
N ILE A 24 -7.85 -2.02 -5.33
CA ILE A 24 -6.51 -1.67 -4.81
C ILE A 24 -6.35 -2.12 -3.36
N PHE A 25 -7.34 -1.81 -2.50
CA PHE A 25 -7.28 -2.20 -1.10
C PHE A 25 -7.35 -3.72 -0.90
N ASN A 26 -8.17 -4.43 -1.68
CA ASN A 26 -8.26 -5.88 -1.62
C ASN A 26 -6.94 -6.52 -2.05
N THR A 27 -6.34 -6.06 -3.15
CA THR A 27 -5.04 -6.56 -3.59
C THR A 27 -3.96 -6.28 -2.57
N PHE A 28 -3.88 -5.07 -2.02
CA PHE A 28 -2.93 -4.74 -0.97
C PHE A 28 -3.09 -5.63 0.27
N LYS A 29 -4.34 -5.90 0.69
CA LYS A 29 -4.62 -6.80 1.82
C LYS A 29 -4.12 -8.23 1.55
N SER A 30 -4.26 -8.70 0.32
CA SER A 30 -3.77 -10.03 -0.12
C SER A 30 -2.25 -10.14 -0.19
N LEU A 31 -1.51 -9.03 -0.26
CA LEU A 31 -0.04 -9.06 -0.24
C LEU A 31 0.50 -9.64 1.06
N GLY A 32 1.61 -10.36 0.97
CA GLY A 32 2.43 -10.76 2.09
C GLY A 32 3.30 -9.62 2.64
N PRO A 33 3.79 -9.74 3.88
CA PRO A 33 4.88 -8.91 4.41
C PRO A 33 6.09 -8.85 3.47
N GLY A 34 6.50 -7.64 3.07
CA GLY A 34 7.63 -7.42 2.16
C GLY A 34 7.27 -7.51 0.68
N GLU A 35 6.04 -7.87 0.33
CA GLU A 35 5.57 -7.83 -1.05
C GLU A 35 5.11 -6.42 -1.43
N SER A 36 5.28 -6.08 -2.70
CA SER A 36 4.91 -4.80 -3.26
C SER A 36 3.90 -4.97 -4.39
N MET A 37 3.03 -3.99 -4.59
CA MET A 37 2.18 -3.89 -5.78
C MET A 37 2.46 -2.59 -6.54
N GLU A 38 2.39 -2.65 -7.88
CA GLU A 38 2.52 -1.47 -8.73
C GLU A 38 1.13 -0.96 -9.12
N LEU A 39 0.80 0.27 -8.74
CA LEU A 39 -0.41 0.97 -9.13
C LEU A 39 -0.11 1.89 -10.32
N VAL A 40 -0.82 1.71 -11.43
CA VAL A 40 -0.78 2.60 -12.60
C VAL A 40 -2.07 3.40 -12.68
N ASN A 41 -1.95 4.73 -12.67
CA ASN A 41 -3.06 5.68 -12.72
C ASN A 41 -2.84 6.73 -13.82
N ASP A 42 -3.93 7.34 -14.31
CA ASP A 42 -3.90 8.44 -15.29
C ASP A 42 -3.68 9.82 -14.64
N HIS A 43 -3.78 9.91 -13.32
CA HIS A 43 -3.53 11.12 -12.54
C HIS A 43 -2.79 10.78 -11.23
N ASP A 44 -2.36 11.83 -10.52
CA ASP A 44 -1.68 11.70 -9.24
C ASP A 44 -2.60 11.02 -8.17
N PRO A 45 -2.21 9.83 -7.65
CA PRO A 45 -2.98 9.10 -6.64
C PRO A 45 -2.88 9.67 -5.20
N ARG A 46 -2.53 10.95 -5.01
CA ARG A 46 -2.53 11.63 -3.70
C ARG A 46 -3.75 11.33 -2.80
N PRO A 47 -5.01 11.40 -3.27
CA PRO A 47 -6.17 11.10 -2.41
C PRO A 47 -6.17 9.67 -1.89
N LEU A 48 -5.71 8.72 -2.70
CA LEU A 48 -5.60 7.32 -2.33
C LEU A 48 -4.50 7.12 -1.29
N ARG A 49 -3.35 7.78 -1.45
CA ARG A 49 -2.28 7.76 -0.44
C ARG A 49 -2.79 8.20 0.93
N THR A 50 -3.56 9.28 0.99
CA THR A 50 -4.13 9.76 2.26
C THR A 50 -5.05 8.73 2.91
N GLN A 51 -5.83 7.96 2.12
CA GLN A 51 -6.65 6.87 2.65
C GLN A 51 -5.81 5.72 3.20
N PHE A 52 -4.70 5.39 2.53
CA PHE A 52 -3.72 4.42 3.03
C PHE A 52 -3.08 4.88 4.33
N ASP A 53 -2.63 6.14 4.41
CA ASP A 53 -2.08 6.72 5.64
C ASP A 53 -3.10 6.65 6.79
N ALA A 54 -4.38 6.95 6.53
CA ALA A 54 -5.42 6.89 7.55
C ALA A 54 -5.73 5.47 8.06
N GLN A 55 -5.67 4.44 7.21
CA GLN A 55 -6.06 3.06 7.58
C GLN A 55 -4.87 2.16 7.95
N LEU A 56 -3.69 2.45 7.41
CA LEU A 56 -2.53 1.56 7.38
C LEU A 56 -1.22 2.28 7.76
N SER A 57 -1.31 3.41 8.47
CA SER A 57 -0.14 4.17 8.93
C SER A 57 0.96 3.26 9.50
N GLY A 58 2.18 3.41 8.99
CA GLY A 58 3.33 2.61 9.41
C GLY A 58 3.35 1.15 8.95
N ARG A 59 2.40 0.71 8.11
CA ARG A 59 2.30 -0.66 7.58
C ARG A 59 2.56 -0.76 6.07
N PHE A 60 2.86 0.35 5.41
CA PHE A 60 3.18 0.37 3.98
C PHE A 60 4.29 1.38 3.66
N SER A 61 4.98 1.17 2.54
CA SER A 61 5.82 2.16 1.85
C SER A 61 5.10 2.64 0.60
N TRP A 62 5.38 3.88 0.19
CA TRP A 62 4.81 4.52 -0.98
C TRP A 62 5.90 5.20 -1.80
N ASP A 63 6.24 4.59 -2.93
CA ASP A 63 7.35 5.00 -3.77
C ASP A 63 6.84 5.36 -5.16
N TYR A 64 7.12 6.57 -5.63
CA TYR A 64 6.78 6.97 -6.99
C TYR A 64 7.80 6.38 -7.96
N VAL A 65 7.34 5.49 -8.84
CA VAL A 65 8.13 4.92 -9.93
C VAL A 65 8.11 5.84 -11.14
N GLU A 66 6.94 6.43 -11.41
CA GLU A 66 6.73 7.38 -12.50
C GLU A 66 5.76 8.45 -12.02
N SER A 67 6.16 9.70 -12.14
CA SER A 67 5.31 10.86 -11.91
C SER A 67 5.14 11.54 -13.26
N GLY A 68 3.88 11.78 -13.64
CA GLY A 68 3.47 12.05 -15.03
C GLY A 68 4.10 13.28 -15.71
N PRO A 69 3.49 13.76 -16.81
CA PRO A 69 2.05 14.07 -16.85
C PRO A 69 1.14 13.00 -17.45
N THR A 70 1.69 12.04 -18.20
CA THR A 70 0.88 11.08 -18.98
C THR A 70 0.51 9.81 -18.21
N THR A 71 1.39 9.36 -17.32
CA THR A 71 1.20 8.14 -16.53
C THR A 71 1.78 8.35 -15.13
N TRP A 72 1.05 7.88 -14.12
CA TRP A 72 1.49 7.87 -12.73
C TRP A 72 1.63 6.44 -12.26
N ARG A 73 2.84 6.05 -11.85
CA ARG A 73 3.13 4.70 -11.35
C ARG A 73 3.66 4.80 -9.94
N VAL A 74 3.02 4.08 -9.04
CA VAL A 74 3.39 4.02 -7.62
C VAL A 74 3.63 2.59 -7.23
N LEU A 75 4.74 2.32 -6.57
CA LEU A 75 5.01 1.08 -5.89
C LEU A 75 4.55 1.19 -4.44
N ILE A 76 3.60 0.35 -4.05
CA ILE A 76 3.07 0.28 -2.70
C ILE A 76 3.57 -1.02 -2.07
N THR A 77 4.45 -0.93 -1.09
CA THR A 77 5.05 -2.10 -0.44
C THR A 77 4.38 -2.35 0.90
N LYS A 78 3.91 -3.57 1.16
CA LYS A 78 3.38 -3.94 2.48
C LYS A 78 4.54 -4.19 3.43
N LEU A 79 4.65 -3.38 4.47
CA LEU A 79 5.68 -3.56 5.48
C LEU A 79 5.23 -4.67 6.43
N GLY A 80 6.07 -5.69 6.57
CA GLY A 80 5.89 -6.71 7.59
C GLY A 80 6.00 -6.08 8.97
N GLY A 81 4.89 -5.99 9.68
CA GLY A 81 4.88 -5.45 11.03
C GLY A 81 5.78 -6.26 11.97
N HIS A 82 7.00 -5.80 12.16
CA HIS A 82 7.67 -5.79 13.45
C HIS A 82 7.99 -4.33 13.78
N ALA A 83 6.98 -3.58 14.24
CA ALA A 83 7.28 -2.56 15.23
C ALA A 83 7.63 -3.34 16.50
N ASN A 84 8.90 -3.33 16.86
CA ASN A 84 9.45 -3.92 18.08
C ASN A 84 8.47 -3.79 19.25
N GLY A 85 8.24 -4.89 19.95
CA GLY A 85 7.24 -4.97 21.02
C GLY A 85 7.40 -3.86 22.05
N GLN A 86 6.40 -2.97 22.12
CA GLN A 86 6.09 -2.27 23.37
C GLN A 86 4.81 -2.90 23.93
N CYS A 87 5.02 -4.06 24.53
CA CYS A 87 4.17 -4.54 25.61
C CYS A 87 4.33 -3.55 26.78
N CYS A 88 3.29 -2.78 27.10
CA CYS A 88 3.16 -2.09 28.38
C CYS A 88 1.68 -1.76 28.59
N GLY A 89 1.02 -2.50 29.49
CA GLY A 89 -0.37 -2.27 29.83
C GLY A 89 -1.06 -3.40 30.60
N SER A 90 -0.32 -4.23 31.34
CA SER A 90 -0.88 -4.94 32.48
C SER A 90 -0.27 -4.33 33.73
N CYS A 91 -1.03 -3.47 34.39
CA CYS A 91 -0.81 -3.09 35.77
C CYS A 91 -2.13 -3.36 36.48
N GLY A 92 -2.21 -4.48 37.20
CA GLY A 92 -3.28 -4.73 38.15
C GLY A 92 -3.23 -3.72 39.30
N GLY A 93 -4.39 -3.51 39.91
CA GLY A 93 -4.54 -2.81 41.18
C GLY A 93 -5.81 -3.32 41.82
N ALA A 94 -5.68 -3.85 43.03
CA ALA A 94 -6.71 -4.49 43.84
C ALA A 94 -7.87 -3.56 44.22
#